data_AF-A0A254SU33-F1
#
_entry.id   AF-A0A254SU33-F1
#
_cell.length_a   1.000
_cell.length_b   1.000
_cell.length_c   1.000
_cell.angle_alpha   90.00
_cell.angle_beta   90.00
_cell.angle_gamma   90.00
#
_symmetry.space_group_name_H-M   'P 1'
#
loop_
_entity.id
_entity.type
_entity.pdbx_description
1 polymer ?
#
loop_
_entity_poly.entity_id
_entity_poly.type
_entity_poly.pdbx_seq_one_letter_code
_entity_poly.pdbx_strand_id
1 'polypeptide(L)'
;MTSVNKISDFKLERYLLGELSEKEMRELQERELSDEIFAARVAEMRLQGKRFVVENPFVALEAKMAAAEQSANDERKVVSVMWLKVAAALVIALGVFSMVLLNRNVETFDSKDAAMQVAMADVDDGTRIKGMQASLEVWKKTGDSAVQMVNLGDAHEGDEIQLRYRVPQKCFGMLFSMDGNGTITMHMGEGNKAIELEPGKMTTLPFAYKLDNAPKFEKFFLLTSQNSFKIDGNDIDKSLKQTGVENVSFTLRKVGK
;
A
#
# COMPACT_ATOMS: atom_id res chain seq x y z
N MET A 1 25.78 -31.68 -10.19
CA MET A 1 26.17 -32.06 -8.82
C MET A 1 27.30 -31.15 -8.36
N THR A 2 27.02 -30.20 -7.46
CA THR A 2 27.93 -29.57 -6.45
C THR A 2 27.20 -28.40 -5.78
N SER A 3 26.05 -28.66 -5.16
CA SER A 3 25.40 -27.71 -4.23
C SER A 3 25.92 -27.96 -2.82
N VAL A 4 27.24 -27.90 -2.64
CA VAL A 4 27.90 -28.15 -1.35
C VAL A 4 28.40 -26.80 -0.82
N ASN A 5 27.71 -26.30 0.21
CA ASN A 5 28.09 -25.12 1.01
C ASN A 5 28.18 -23.75 0.31
N LYS A 6 27.07 -23.30 -0.31
CA LYS A 6 26.90 -21.89 -0.65
C LYS A 6 26.58 -21.10 0.64
N ILE A 7 27.52 -20.28 1.10
CA ILE A 7 27.29 -19.33 2.19
C ILE A 7 26.23 -18.32 1.72
N SER A 8 25.26 -17.99 2.57
CA SER A 8 24.24 -17.00 2.21
C SER A 8 24.83 -15.60 2.12
N ASP A 9 24.32 -14.78 1.20
CA ASP A 9 24.78 -13.40 1.03
C ASP A 9 24.63 -12.60 2.33
N PHE A 10 23.55 -12.83 3.09
CA PHE A 10 23.36 -12.24 4.42
C PHE A 10 24.48 -12.58 5.42
N LYS A 11 24.97 -13.83 5.44
CA LYS A 11 26.08 -14.21 6.34
C LYS A 11 27.39 -13.55 5.89
N LEU A 12 27.55 -13.34 4.57
CA LEU A 12 28.71 -12.68 3.99
C LEU A 12 28.71 -11.17 4.28
N GLU A 13 27.55 -10.51 4.26
CA GLU A 13 27.40 -9.12 4.68
C GLU A 13 27.76 -8.94 6.16
N ARG A 14 27.26 -9.81 7.05
CA ARG A 14 27.62 -9.78 8.47
C ARG A 14 29.11 -10.02 8.71
N TYR A 15 29.75 -10.88 7.90
CA TYR A 15 31.20 -11.07 7.93
C TYR A 15 31.94 -9.77 7.56
N LEU A 16 31.52 -9.10 6.48
CA LEU A 16 32.11 -7.85 6.03
C LEU A 16 31.94 -6.69 7.02
N LEU A 17 30.85 -6.69 7.78
CA LEU A 17 30.56 -5.72 8.83
C LEU A 17 31.21 -6.06 10.19
N GLY A 18 31.83 -7.25 10.32
CA GLY A 18 32.43 -7.70 11.58
C GLY A 18 31.41 -8.08 12.67
N GLU A 19 30.19 -8.43 12.27
CA GLU A 19 29.06 -8.72 13.18
C GLU A 19 28.90 -10.22 13.51
N LEU A 20 29.81 -11.07 13.02
CA LEU A 20 29.80 -12.50 13.32
C LEU A 20 30.55 -12.80 14.62
N SER A 21 30.27 -13.96 15.23
CA SER A 21 31.03 -14.43 16.38
C SER A 21 32.50 -14.63 16.03
N GLU A 22 33.42 -14.53 16.99
CA GLU A 22 34.86 -14.68 16.73
C GLU A 22 35.20 -16.01 16.04
N LYS A 23 34.50 -17.08 16.41
CA LYS A 23 34.69 -18.40 15.81
C LYS A 23 34.32 -18.39 14.32
N GLU A 24 33.16 -17.84 13.99
CA GLU A 24 32.69 -17.75 12.61
C GLU A 24 33.53 -16.78 11.77
N MET A 25 34.01 -15.69 12.37
CA MET A 25 34.94 -14.77 11.71
C MET A 25 36.22 -15.49 11.28
N ARG A 26 36.82 -16.28 12.18
CA ARG A 26 38.05 -17.04 11.87
C ARG A 26 37.82 -18.09 10.78
N GLU A 27 36.72 -18.84 10.85
CA GLU A 27 36.35 -19.82 9.83
C GLU A 27 36.24 -19.20 8.43
N LEU A 28 35.64 -18.00 8.33
CA LEU A 28 35.50 -17.30 7.05
C LEU A 28 36.79 -16.62 6.59
N GLN A 29 37.63 -16.15 7.51
CA GLN A 29 38.97 -15.64 7.19
C GLN A 29 39.88 -16.74 6.64
N GLU A 30 39.88 -17.93 7.26
CA GLU A 30 40.61 -19.10 6.77
C GLU A 30 40.10 -19.53 5.40
N ARG A 31 38.78 -19.45 5.17
CA ARG A 31 38.19 -19.71 3.86
C ARG A 31 38.58 -18.66 2.82
N GLU A 32 38.63 -17.38 3.18
CA GLU A 32 39.11 -16.31 2.30
C GLU A 32 40.59 -16.51 1.90
N LEU A 33 41.40 -17.12 2.76
CA LEU A 33 42.80 -17.45 2.45
C LEU A 33 42.96 -18.71 1.59
N SER A 34 42.04 -19.67 1.68
CA SER A 34 42.17 -20.98 1.05
C SER A 34 41.35 -21.17 -0.23
N ASP A 35 40.30 -20.37 -0.43
CA ASP A 35 39.36 -20.47 -1.56
C ASP A 35 39.40 -19.18 -2.40
N GLU A 36 40.07 -19.24 -3.56
CA GLU A 36 40.21 -18.10 -4.47
C GLU A 36 38.85 -17.58 -5.00
N ILE A 37 37.87 -18.46 -5.18
CA ILE A 37 36.54 -18.07 -5.68
C ILE A 37 35.80 -17.29 -4.59
N PHE A 38 35.89 -17.77 -3.35
CA PHE A 38 35.32 -17.08 -2.20
C PHE A 38 36.02 -15.73 -1.97
N ALA A 39 37.35 -15.68 -2.07
CA ALA A 39 38.12 -14.44 -1.95
C ALA A 39 37.72 -13.40 -3.01
N ALA A 40 37.57 -13.83 -4.28
CA ALA A 40 37.11 -12.96 -5.35
C ALA A 40 35.71 -12.40 -5.09
N ARG A 41 34.80 -13.22 -4.57
CA ARG A 41 33.44 -12.79 -4.21
C ARG A 41 33.43 -11.78 -3.07
N VAL A 42 34.24 -12.00 -2.02
CA VAL A 42 34.37 -11.06 -0.90
C VAL A 42 34.96 -9.72 -1.39
N ALA A 43 35.98 -9.76 -2.27
CA ALA A 43 36.58 -8.56 -2.85
C ALA A 43 35.56 -7.76 -3.69
N GLU A 44 34.74 -8.44 -4.50
CA GLU A 44 33.65 -7.84 -5.27
C GLU A 44 32.67 -7.10 -4.35
N MET A 45 32.20 -7.74 -3.27
CA MET A 45 31.25 -7.12 -2.34
C MET A 45 31.85 -5.90 -1.61
N ARG A 46 33.13 -5.95 -1.23
CA ARG A 46 33.83 -4.77 -0.67
C ARG A 46 33.88 -3.60 -1.66
N LEU A 47 34.10 -3.90 -2.95
CA LEU A 47 34.10 -2.89 -4.00
C LEU A 47 32.70 -2.29 -4.21
N GLN A 48 31.67 -3.12 -4.26
CA GLN A 48 30.28 -2.68 -4.37
C GLN A 48 29.86 -1.79 -3.18
N GLY A 49 30.21 -2.18 -1.95
CA GLY A 49 29.93 -1.38 -0.75
C GLY A 49 30.59 0.00 -0.81
N LYS A 50 31.85 0.08 -1.24
CA LYS A 50 32.53 1.38 -1.44
C LYS A 50 31.85 2.24 -2.50
N ARG A 51 31.43 1.63 -3.62
CA ARG A 51 30.69 2.34 -4.68
C ARG A 51 29.37 2.89 -4.18
N PHE A 52 28.61 2.10 -3.41
CA PHE A 52 27.34 2.53 -2.84
C PHE A 52 27.49 3.80 -1.99
N VAL A 53 28.51 3.86 -1.13
CA VAL A 53 28.78 5.02 -0.28
C VAL A 53 29.19 6.25 -1.10
N VAL A 54 29.94 6.06 -2.19
CA VAL A 54 30.34 7.16 -3.09
C VAL A 54 29.16 7.68 -3.90
N GLU A 55 28.30 6.80 -4.41
CA GLU A 55 27.10 7.17 -5.19
C GLU A 55 26.00 7.76 -4.29
N ASN A 56 25.96 7.38 -3.01
CA ASN A 56 24.96 7.82 -2.03
C ASN A 56 25.64 8.45 -0.81
N PRO A 57 26.32 9.60 -0.96
CA PRO A 57 26.97 10.25 0.17
C PRO A 57 25.91 10.74 1.15
N PHE A 58 25.94 10.21 2.38
CA PHE A 58 25.05 10.62 3.47
C PHE A 58 25.16 12.12 3.81
N VAL A 59 26.23 12.79 3.37
CA VAL A 59 26.43 14.25 3.49
C VAL A 59 25.30 15.04 2.79
N ALA A 60 24.75 14.53 1.70
CA ALA A 60 23.63 15.19 1.01
C ALA A 60 22.27 14.94 1.67
N LEU A 61 22.19 14.02 2.65
CA LEU A 61 20.95 13.66 3.31
C LEU A 61 20.53 14.71 4.34
N GLU A 62 21.47 15.27 5.11
CA GLU A 62 21.18 16.34 6.09
C GLU A 62 20.60 17.59 5.40
N ALA A 63 21.21 18.02 4.29
CA ALA A 63 20.71 19.14 3.51
C ALA A 63 19.31 18.87 2.93
N LYS A 64 19.04 17.63 2.50
CA LYS A 64 17.72 17.22 1.99
C LYS A 64 16.67 17.15 3.10
N MET A 65 17.02 16.68 4.29
CA MET A 65 16.12 16.65 5.45
C MET A 65 15.79 18.07 5.92
N ALA A 66 16.80 18.95 6.01
CA ALA A 66 16.59 20.36 6.35
C ALA A 66 15.73 21.09 5.31
N ALA A 67 15.95 20.84 4.01
CA ALA A 67 15.12 21.43 2.94
C ALA A 67 13.68 20.90 2.96
N ALA A 68 13.46 19.62 3.30
CA ALA A 68 12.13 19.04 3.44
C ALA A 68 11.37 19.62 4.64
N GLU A 69 12.04 19.83 5.77
CA GLU A 69 11.44 20.49 6.94
C GLU A 69 11.06 21.95 6.67
N GLN A 70 11.90 22.69 5.92
CA GLN A 70 11.60 24.07 5.52
C GLN A 70 10.40 24.13 4.56
N SER A 71 10.33 23.21 3.58
CA SER A 71 9.23 23.15 2.61
C SER A 71 7.88 22.84 3.29
N ALA A 72 7.88 21.99 4.32
CA ALA A 72 6.67 21.67 5.10
C ALA A 72 6.18 22.86 5.97
N ASN A 73 7.05 23.80 6.30
CA ASN A 73 6.70 24.96 7.13
C ASN A 73 6.19 26.15 6.29
N ASP A 74 6.63 26.28 5.03
CA ASP A 74 6.15 27.30 4.10
C ASP A 74 4.73 27.04 3.59
N GLU A 75 4.33 25.78 3.37
CA GLU A 75 2.96 25.45 2.95
C GLU A 75 1.89 25.77 4.02
N ARG A 76 2.27 25.89 5.30
CA ARG A 76 1.33 26.23 6.38
C ARG A 76 0.99 27.73 6.47
N LYS A 77 1.69 28.61 5.74
CA LYS A 77 1.57 30.08 5.95
C LYS A 77 0.82 30.86 4.88
N VAL A 78 0.35 30.25 3.79
CA VAL A 78 -0.25 31.04 2.69
C VAL A 78 -1.55 30.43 2.16
N VAL A 79 -2.61 30.45 2.97
CA VAL A 79 -3.97 30.49 2.42
C VAL A 79 -4.60 31.83 2.81
N SER A 80 -4.48 32.81 1.91
CA SER A 80 -5.03 34.14 2.08
C SER A 80 -6.56 34.09 2.09
N VAL A 81 -7.15 34.64 3.15
CA VAL A 81 -8.60 34.74 3.43
C VAL A 81 -9.39 35.39 2.27
N MET A 82 -8.70 36.04 1.33
CA MET A 82 -9.28 36.67 0.14
C MET A 82 -9.78 35.67 -0.91
N TRP A 83 -9.16 34.49 -1.04
CA TRP A 83 -9.57 33.47 -2.04
C TRP A 83 -10.83 32.69 -1.63
N LEU A 84 -11.11 32.63 -0.32
CA LEU A 84 -12.34 32.00 0.20
C LEU A 84 -13.61 32.80 -0.18
N LYS A 85 -13.48 34.12 -0.38
CA LYS A 85 -14.60 34.99 -0.80
C LYS A 85 -14.91 34.88 -2.30
N VAL A 86 -13.91 34.58 -3.13
CA VAL A 86 -14.09 34.42 -4.59
C VAL A 86 -14.82 33.10 -4.90
N ALA A 87 -14.54 32.03 -4.16
CA ALA A 87 -15.20 30.74 -4.33
C ALA A 87 -16.71 30.78 -4.01
N ALA A 88 -17.13 31.60 -3.03
CA ALA A 88 -18.54 31.73 -2.65
C ALA A 88 -19.40 32.47 -3.70
N ALA A 89 -18.81 33.40 -4.46
CA ALA A 89 -19.54 34.17 -5.47
C ALA A 89 -19.86 33.37 -6.75
N LEU A 90 -19.02 32.38 -7.10
CA LEU A 90 -19.20 31.54 -8.29
C LEU A 90 -20.37 30.53 -8.15
N VAL A 91 -20.70 30.10 -6.94
CA VAL A 91 -21.81 29.14 -6.67
C VAL A 91 -23.18 29.78 -6.90
N ILE A 92 -23.32 31.09 -6.63
CA ILE A 92 -24.60 31.81 -6.79
C ILE A 92 -24.89 32.08 -8.27
N ALA A 93 -23.86 32.35 -9.09
CA ALA A 93 -24.04 32.61 -10.53
C ALA A 93 -24.42 31.36 -11.34
N LEU A 94 -23.90 30.18 -10.98
CA LEU A 94 -24.19 28.91 -11.66
C LEU A 94 -25.58 28.34 -11.30
N GLY A 95 -26.08 28.62 -10.10
CA GLY A 95 -27.42 28.17 -9.68
C GLY A 95 -28.57 28.83 -10.45
N VAL A 96 -28.43 30.11 -10.79
CA VAL A 96 -29.44 30.84 -11.57
C VAL A 96 -29.43 30.45 -13.05
N PHE A 97 -28.26 30.10 -13.59
CA PHE A 97 -28.11 29.65 -14.99
C PHE A 97 -28.74 28.27 -15.25
N SER A 98 -28.70 27.37 -14.27
CA SER A 98 -29.26 26.00 -14.40
C SER A 98 -30.80 25.98 -14.42
N MET A 99 -31.46 26.93 -13.74
CA MET A 99 -32.93 26.98 -13.67
C MET A 99 -33.59 27.46 -14.98
N VAL A 100 -32.87 28.26 -15.79
CA VAL A 100 -33.41 28.85 -17.02
C VAL A 100 -33.31 27.90 -18.23
N LEU A 101 -32.36 26.95 -18.22
CA LEU A 101 -32.14 26.02 -19.33
C LEU A 101 -33.04 24.78 -19.30
N LEU A 102 -33.64 24.42 -18.17
CA LEU A 102 -34.50 23.24 -18.05
C LEU A 102 -35.95 23.47 -18.51
N ASN A 103 -36.33 24.69 -18.91
CA ASN A 103 -37.70 25.04 -19.31
C ASN A 103 -37.85 25.36 -20.81
N ARG A 104 -36.96 24.85 -21.67
CA ARG A 104 -37.11 24.91 -23.12
C ARG A 104 -37.10 23.50 -23.71
N ASN A 105 -38.22 23.15 -24.34
CA ASN A 105 -38.36 22.01 -25.24
C ASN A 105 -37.16 21.96 -26.20
N VAL A 106 -36.40 20.86 -26.17
CA VAL A 106 -35.38 20.58 -27.18
C VAL A 106 -35.75 19.27 -27.85
N GLU A 107 -36.19 19.43 -29.09
CA GLU A 107 -36.37 18.40 -30.09
C GLU A 107 -35.08 17.58 -30.28
N THR A 108 -35.30 16.32 -30.62
CA THR A 108 -34.32 15.35 -31.08
C THR A 108 -33.35 15.94 -32.11
N PHE A 109 -32.04 15.93 -31.81
CA PHE A 109 -30.99 16.09 -32.81
C PHE A 109 -30.19 14.79 -32.94
N ASP A 110 -30.38 14.16 -34.11
CA ASP A 110 -29.51 13.15 -34.68
C ASP A 110 -28.15 13.80 -35.01
N SER A 111 -27.06 13.15 -34.63
CA SER A 111 -25.70 13.51 -35.04
C SER A 111 -24.82 12.26 -34.98
N LYS A 112 -24.73 11.61 -36.14
CA LYS A 112 -23.56 10.83 -36.55
C LYS A 112 -22.28 11.67 -36.37
N ASP A 113 -21.19 10.94 -36.13
CA ASP A 113 -19.79 11.38 -36.12
C ASP A 113 -19.26 12.07 -34.84
N ALA A 114 -18.97 11.23 -33.84
CA ALA A 114 -17.67 11.22 -33.14
C ALA A 114 -17.56 9.94 -32.29
N ALA A 115 -17.46 8.80 -32.97
CA ALA A 115 -17.02 7.57 -32.33
C ALA A 115 -15.53 7.73 -31.96
N MET A 116 -15.26 8.29 -30.79
CA MET A 116 -13.95 8.11 -30.15
C MET A 116 -13.90 6.67 -29.66
N GLN A 117 -13.58 5.76 -30.57
CA GLN A 117 -13.18 4.40 -30.27
C GLN A 117 -11.96 4.50 -29.36
N VAL A 118 -12.16 4.31 -28.06
CA VAL A 118 -11.06 3.93 -27.18
C VAL A 118 -10.62 2.57 -27.69
N ALA A 119 -9.50 2.56 -28.40
CA ALA A 119 -8.84 1.35 -28.83
C ALA A 119 -8.66 0.47 -27.60
N MET A 120 -9.41 -0.63 -27.56
CA MET A 120 -9.11 -1.76 -26.70
C MET A 120 -7.78 -2.30 -27.19
N ALA A 121 -6.70 -1.85 -26.57
CA ALA A 121 -5.46 -2.60 -26.59
C ALA A 121 -5.75 -3.86 -25.77
N ASP A 122 -5.94 -4.96 -26.49
CA ASP A 122 -5.71 -6.30 -25.98
C ASP A 122 -4.27 -6.32 -25.45
N VAL A 123 -4.13 -6.17 -24.13
CA VAL A 123 -2.84 -6.28 -23.46
C VAL A 123 -2.77 -7.69 -22.90
N ASP A 124 -2.07 -8.49 -23.70
CA ASP A 124 -1.32 -9.68 -23.35
C ASP A 124 -0.85 -9.72 -21.88
N ASP A 125 -0.90 -10.94 -21.37
CA ASP A 125 -0.68 -11.37 -20.00
C ASP A 125 0.59 -10.77 -19.37
N GLY A 126 0.40 -9.88 -18.39
CA GLY A 126 1.42 -9.61 -17.36
C GLY A 126 2.04 -8.21 -17.27
N THR A 127 1.74 -7.26 -18.15
CA THR A 127 2.34 -5.90 -18.05
C THR A 127 1.39 -4.88 -17.42
N ARG A 128 1.33 -4.88 -16.08
CA ARG A 128 0.62 -3.88 -15.28
C ARG A 128 1.43 -2.59 -15.15
N ILE A 129 0.84 -1.44 -15.50
CA ILE A 129 1.47 -0.12 -15.33
C ILE A 129 1.56 0.25 -13.84
N LYS A 130 2.75 0.63 -13.38
CA LYS A 130 3.00 1.08 -12.00
C LYS A 130 2.15 2.34 -11.71
N GLY A 131 1.33 2.29 -10.66
CA GLY A 131 0.45 3.39 -10.23
C GLY A 131 -1.04 3.04 -10.15
N MET A 132 -1.47 1.90 -10.69
CA MET A 132 -2.85 1.41 -10.62
C MET A 132 -2.93 0.12 -9.79
N GLN A 133 -2.70 0.23 -8.49
CA GLN A 133 -2.81 -0.90 -7.55
C GLN A 133 -4.07 -0.75 -6.68
N ALA A 134 -4.60 -1.86 -6.20
CA ALA A 134 -5.62 -1.82 -5.17
C ALA A 134 -5.07 -1.10 -3.92
N SER A 135 -5.92 -0.37 -3.22
CA SER A 135 -5.52 0.38 -2.03
C SER A 135 -6.51 0.17 -0.91
N LEU A 136 -6.00 0.10 0.31
CA LEU A 136 -6.76 -0.01 1.55
C LEU A 136 -6.38 1.15 2.47
N GLU A 137 -7.37 1.90 2.93
CA GLU A 137 -7.22 2.92 3.97
C GLU A 137 -7.98 2.49 5.21
N VAL A 138 -7.37 2.77 6.36
CA VAL A 138 -7.93 2.51 7.68
C VAL A 138 -8.03 3.85 8.41
N TRP A 139 -9.23 4.19 8.86
CA TRP A 139 -9.52 5.45 9.53
C TRP A 139 -10.04 5.16 10.93
N LYS A 140 -9.50 5.82 11.95
CA LYS A 140 -9.99 5.72 13.32
C LYS A 140 -10.84 6.93 13.64
N LYS A 141 -12.03 6.70 14.20
CA LYS A 141 -12.86 7.77 14.73
C LYS A 141 -12.25 8.38 15.99
N THR A 142 -12.26 9.70 16.07
CA THR A 142 -11.78 10.51 17.20
C THR A 142 -12.80 11.60 17.48
N GLY A 143 -13.73 11.36 18.41
CA GLY A 143 -14.86 12.26 18.67
C GLY A 143 -15.75 12.40 17.43
N ASP A 144 -15.92 13.63 16.96
CA ASP A 144 -16.72 13.97 15.77
C ASP A 144 -15.91 13.95 14.45
N SER A 145 -14.65 13.52 14.50
CA SER A 145 -13.75 13.46 13.35
C SER A 145 -13.20 12.05 13.16
N ALA A 146 -12.49 11.83 12.05
CA ALA A 146 -11.75 10.60 11.81
C ALA A 146 -10.31 10.95 11.40
N VAL A 147 -9.36 10.17 11.91
CA VAL A 147 -7.93 10.28 11.60
C VAL A 147 -7.52 9.05 10.80
N GLN A 148 -6.87 9.26 9.66
CA GLN A 148 -6.30 8.17 8.89
C GLN A 148 -5.15 7.54 9.67
N MET A 149 -5.21 6.23 9.83
CA MET A 149 -4.19 5.45 10.50
C MET A 149 -3.00 5.22 9.55
N VAL A 150 -1.81 5.11 10.12
CA VAL A 150 -0.62 4.60 9.43
C VAL A 150 -0.47 3.11 9.69
N ASN A 151 0.17 2.39 8.76
CA ASN A 151 0.42 0.96 8.96
C ASN A 151 1.30 0.75 10.21
N LEU A 152 0.96 -0.25 11.00
CA LEU A 152 1.47 -0.50 12.36
C LEU A 152 1.18 0.64 13.35
N GLY A 153 0.21 1.50 13.09
CA GLY A 153 -0.25 2.52 14.04
C GLY A 153 -0.91 1.90 15.27
N ASP A 154 -0.87 2.62 16.39
CA ASP A 154 -1.41 2.14 17.66
C ASP A 154 -2.94 2.32 17.73
N ALA A 155 -3.61 1.27 18.18
CA ALA A 155 -5.05 1.23 18.42
C ALA A 155 -5.35 0.56 19.75
N HIS A 156 -6.49 0.90 20.34
CA HIS A 156 -6.94 0.37 21.63
C HIS A 156 -8.24 -0.41 21.45
N GLU A 157 -8.53 -1.26 22.43
CA GLU A 157 -9.85 -1.85 22.58
C GLU A 157 -10.92 -0.74 22.57
N GLY A 158 -11.95 -0.95 21.76
CA GLY A 158 -13.09 -0.05 21.63
C GLY A 158 -12.92 1.09 20.63
N ASP A 159 -11.74 1.24 20.01
CA ASP A 159 -11.55 2.17 18.89
C ASP A 159 -12.49 1.78 17.73
N GLU A 160 -13.20 2.76 17.16
CA GLU A 160 -14.05 2.58 15.98
C GLU A 160 -13.24 2.83 14.70
N ILE A 161 -13.16 1.81 13.85
CA ILE A 161 -12.35 1.75 12.64
C ILE A 161 -13.25 1.74 11.40
N GLN A 162 -13.09 2.73 10.54
CA GLN A 162 -13.72 2.80 9.24
C GLN A 162 -12.74 2.33 8.16
N LEU A 163 -13.16 1.34 7.38
CA LEU A 163 -12.37 0.81 6.26
C LEU A 163 -12.83 1.42 4.94
N ARG A 164 -11.86 1.69 4.07
CA ARG A 164 -12.10 2.17 2.70
C ARG A 164 -11.16 1.46 1.73
N TYR A 165 -11.66 1.15 0.54
CA TYR A 165 -10.88 0.46 -0.48
C TYR A 165 -11.05 1.11 -1.85
N ARG A 166 -10.10 0.85 -2.74
CA ARG A 166 -10.19 1.17 -4.17
C ARG A 166 -9.58 0.04 -4.95
N VAL A 167 -10.19 -0.27 -6.09
CA VAL A 167 -9.62 -1.14 -7.11
C VAL A 167 -9.39 -0.36 -8.41
N PRO A 168 -8.28 -0.62 -9.13
CA PRO A 168 -7.91 0.13 -10.33
C PRO A 168 -8.74 -0.26 -11.56
N GLN A 169 -9.27 -1.48 -11.58
CA GLN A 169 -10.02 -2.07 -12.68
C GLN A 169 -11.12 -2.98 -12.10
N LYS A 170 -12.10 -3.35 -12.94
CA LYS A 170 -13.14 -4.31 -12.56
C LYS A 170 -12.47 -5.64 -12.20
N CYS A 171 -12.79 -6.19 -11.03
CA CYS A 171 -12.18 -7.41 -10.52
C CYS A 171 -13.10 -8.10 -9.50
N PHE A 172 -12.69 -9.25 -8.99
CA PHE A 172 -13.27 -9.85 -7.80
C PHE A 172 -12.44 -9.46 -6.57
N GLY A 173 -13.08 -9.24 -5.43
CA GLY A 173 -12.35 -9.05 -4.19
C GLY A 173 -13.15 -9.32 -2.92
N MET A 174 -12.41 -9.34 -1.82
CA MET A 174 -12.94 -9.48 -0.47
C MET A 174 -12.08 -8.70 0.51
N LEU A 175 -12.70 -8.26 1.61
CA LEU A 175 -12.03 -7.58 2.71
C LEU A 175 -12.35 -8.31 4.00
N PHE A 176 -11.33 -8.73 4.73
CA PHE A 176 -11.47 -9.33 6.05
C PHE A 176 -10.35 -8.86 6.97
N SER A 177 -10.50 -9.09 8.26
CA SER A 177 -9.45 -8.88 9.24
C SER A 177 -9.15 -10.15 10.02
N MET A 178 -7.96 -10.19 10.61
CA MET A 178 -7.50 -11.22 11.51
C MET A 178 -6.96 -10.55 12.77
N ASP A 179 -7.49 -10.95 13.91
CA ASP A 179 -7.04 -10.47 15.21
C ASP A 179 -5.78 -11.23 15.69
N GLY A 180 -5.22 -10.83 16.83
CA GLY A 180 -4.07 -11.53 17.41
C GLY A 180 -4.37 -12.90 18.05
N ASN A 181 -5.64 -13.31 18.12
CA ASN A 181 -6.06 -14.67 18.49
C ASN A 181 -6.20 -15.58 17.25
N GLY A 182 -6.11 -15.02 16.04
CA GLY A 182 -6.33 -15.72 14.77
C GLY A 182 -7.81 -15.77 14.35
N THR A 183 -8.70 -15.06 15.02
CA THR A 183 -10.11 -14.94 14.63
C THR A 183 -10.21 -14.12 13.35
N ILE A 184 -10.94 -14.66 12.37
CA ILE A 184 -11.17 -13.97 11.09
C ILE A 184 -12.54 -13.31 11.11
N THR A 185 -12.58 -12.02 10.80
CA THR A 185 -13.82 -11.27 10.64
C THR A 185 -13.97 -10.81 9.20
N MET A 186 -15.04 -11.23 8.53
CA MET A 186 -15.35 -10.83 7.15
C MET A 186 -16.04 -9.45 7.15
N HIS A 187 -15.45 -8.48 6.43
CA HIS A 187 -15.99 -7.11 6.29
C HIS A 187 -16.67 -6.90 4.95
N MET A 188 -16.22 -7.60 3.91
CA MET A 188 -16.79 -7.53 2.56
C MET A 188 -16.56 -8.84 1.81
N GLY A 189 -17.64 -9.48 1.38
CA GLY A 189 -17.63 -10.75 0.66
C GLY A 189 -18.92 -11.51 0.88
N GLU A 190 -19.11 -12.60 0.15
CA GLU A 190 -20.22 -13.53 0.36
C GLU A 190 -19.71 -14.75 1.13
N GLY A 191 -19.71 -14.67 2.45
CA GLY A 191 -19.08 -15.68 3.30
C GLY A 191 -17.58 -15.77 3.00
N ASN A 192 -17.12 -16.89 2.45
CA ASN A 192 -15.72 -17.07 2.04
C ASN A 192 -15.45 -16.81 0.55
N LYS A 193 -16.43 -16.28 -0.19
CA LYS A 193 -16.34 -16.03 -1.64
C LYS A 193 -16.17 -14.54 -1.93
N ALA A 194 -15.30 -14.23 -2.89
CA ALA A 194 -15.10 -12.87 -3.39
C ALA A 194 -16.32 -12.37 -4.19
N ILE A 195 -16.61 -11.08 -4.09
CA ILE A 195 -17.67 -10.40 -4.84
C ILE A 195 -17.07 -9.55 -5.97
N GLU A 196 -17.88 -9.20 -6.96
CA GLU A 196 -17.46 -8.26 -8.00
C GLU A 196 -17.26 -6.85 -7.42
N LEU A 197 -16.17 -6.20 -7.83
CA LEU A 197 -15.81 -4.85 -7.47
C LEU A 197 -15.67 -4.01 -8.73
N GLU A 198 -16.35 -2.87 -8.75
CA GLU A 198 -16.24 -1.89 -9.82
C GLU A 198 -15.06 -0.95 -9.57
N PRO A 199 -14.33 -0.54 -10.63
CA PRO A 199 -13.26 0.43 -10.49
C PRO A 199 -13.80 1.81 -10.16
N GLY A 200 -12.99 2.64 -9.50
CA GLY A 200 -13.38 4.03 -9.30
C GLY A 200 -12.66 4.74 -8.17
N LYS A 201 -13.43 5.60 -7.48
CA LYS A 201 -12.95 6.38 -6.34
C LYS A 201 -12.84 5.48 -5.10
N MET A 202 -12.27 6.04 -4.04
CA MET A 202 -12.15 5.34 -2.76
C MET A 202 -13.54 5.08 -2.16
N THR A 203 -13.93 3.82 -2.06
CA THR A 203 -15.23 3.36 -1.55
C THR A 203 -15.13 3.10 -0.05
N THR A 204 -16.03 3.71 0.71
CA THR A 204 -16.14 3.51 2.16
C THR A 204 -17.09 2.36 2.43
N LEU A 205 -16.71 1.42 3.30
CA LEU A 205 -17.64 0.37 3.74
C LEU A 205 -18.82 0.95 4.53
N PRO A 206 -20.03 0.36 4.45
CA PRO A 206 -21.24 0.95 5.02
C PRO A 206 -21.29 0.96 6.55
N PHE A 207 -20.34 0.32 7.22
CA PHE A 207 -20.24 0.28 8.68
C PHE A 207 -18.80 0.50 9.15
N ALA A 208 -18.67 1.04 10.36
CA ALA A 208 -17.43 1.06 11.11
C ALA A 208 -17.36 -0.15 12.05
N TYR A 209 -16.15 -0.64 12.29
CA TYR A 209 -15.88 -1.80 13.14
C TYR A 209 -15.27 -1.35 14.46
N LYS A 210 -15.80 -1.85 15.58
CA LYS A 210 -15.22 -1.59 16.90
C LYS A 210 -14.20 -2.67 17.24
N LEU A 211 -12.97 -2.27 17.55
CA LEU A 211 -11.92 -3.22 17.94
C LEU A 211 -12.28 -3.91 19.27
N ASP A 212 -12.08 -5.21 19.30
CA ASP A 212 -12.18 -6.02 20.52
C ASP A 212 -10.88 -5.97 21.35
N ASN A 213 -10.86 -6.73 22.44
CA ASN A 213 -9.69 -6.89 23.31
C ASN A 213 -8.76 -8.03 22.87
N ALA A 214 -8.70 -8.38 21.59
CA ALA A 214 -7.72 -9.36 21.14
C ALA A 214 -6.29 -8.78 21.34
N PRO A 215 -5.29 -9.62 21.66
CA PRO A 215 -3.97 -9.12 21.97
C PRO A 215 -3.20 -8.70 20.69
N LYS A 216 -2.11 -7.96 20.86
CA LYS A 216 -1.05 -7.68 19.86
C LYS A 216 -1.47 -6.82 18.65
N PHE A 217 -2.42 -7.25 17.83
CA PHE A 217 -2.73 -6.57 16.57
C PHE A 217 -4.14 -6.85 16.04
N GLU A 218 -4.55 -6.01 15.09
CA GLU A 218 -5.59 -6.28 14.10
C GLU A 218 -4.97 -6.14 12.72
N LYS A 219 -5.12 -7.14 11.84
CA LYS A 219 -4.59 -7.06 10.47
C LYS A 219 -5.71 -7.20 9.45
N PHE A 220 -5.89 -6.17 8.63
CA PHE A 220 -6.85 -6.11 7.55
C PHE A 220 -6.20 -6.58 6.24
N PHE A 221 -6.97 -7.29 5.43
CA PHE A 221 -6.56 -7.84 4.15
C PHE A 221 -7.61 -7.53 3.09
N LEU A 222 -7.20 -6.80 2.05
CA LEU A 222 -7.94 -6.66 0.80
C LEU A 222 -7.32 -7.63 -0.20
N LEU A 223 -8.10 -8.64 -0.58
CA LEU A 223 -7.71 -9.58 -1.63
C LEU A 223 -8.43 -9.23 -2.92
N THR A 224 -7.70 -9.21 -4.03
CA THR A 224 -8.27 -8.92 -5.36
C THR A 224 -7.74 -9.86 -6.42
N SER A 225 -8.58 -10.25 -7.38
CA SER A 225 -8.19 -11.11 -8.51
C SER A 225 -9.05 -10.80 -9.74
N GLN A 226 -8.53 -11.05 -10.94
CA GLN A 226 -9.33 -10.98 -12.17
C GLN A 226 -10.41 -12.07 -12.22
N ASN A 227 -10.19 -13.19 -11.53
CA ASN A 227 -11.11 -14.33 -11.49
C ASN A 227 -11.80 -14.43 -10.13
N SER A 228 -13.00 -15.02 -10.09
CA SER A 228 -13.67 -15.32 -8.82
C SER A 228 -12.85 -16.32 -8.01
N PHE A 229 -12.75 -16.09 -6.70
CA PHE A 229 -11.97 -16.94 -5.79
C PHE A 229 -12.70 -17.12 -4.45
N LYS A 230 -12.22 -18.10 -3.68
CA LYS A 230 -12.65 -18.39 -2.31
C LYS A 230 -11.44 -18.53 -1.40
N ILE A 231 -11.62 -18.16 -0.14
CA ILE A 231 -10.62 -18.38 0.90
C ILE A 231 -11.01 -19.58 1.78
N ASP A 232 -9.98 -20.22 2.32
CA ASP A 232 -10.10 -21.24 3.35
C ASP A 232 -9.73 -20.63 4.70
N GLY A 233 -10.69 -20.55 5.63
CA GLY A 233 -10.48 -20.02 6.97
C GLY A 233 -9.53 -20.88 7.82
N ASN A 234 -9.36 -22.16 7.48
CA ASN A 234 -8.44 -23.06 8.19
C ASN A 234 -6.99 -22.93 7.69
N ASP A 235 -6.80 -22.40 6.48
CA ASP A 235 -5.48 -22.22 5.85
C ASP A 235 -5.44 -20.88 5.11
N ILE A 236 -5.35 -19.81 5.91
CA ILE A 236 -5.26 -18.45 5.39
C ILE A 236 -3.95 -18.23 4.65
N ASP A 237 -2.84 -18.82 5.09
CA ASP A 237 -1.55 -18.66 4.41
C ASP A 237 -1.59 -19.15 2.97
N LYS A 238 -2.27 -20.27 2.71
CA LYS A 238 -2.52 -20.75 1.35
C LYS A 238 -3.43 -19.80 0.58
N SER A 239 -4.48 -19.30 1.22
CA SER A 239 -5.43 -18.35 0.62
C SER A 239 -4.74 -17.04 0.18
N LEU A 240 -3.81 -16.52 0.99
CA LEU A 240 -3.04 -15.31 0.70
C LEU A 240 -1.98 -15.51 -0.41
N LYS A 241 -1.63 -16.75 -0.73
CA LYS A 241 -0.62 -17.12 -1.74
C LYS A 241 -1.23 -17.74 -3.00
N GLN A 242 -2.55 -17.70 -3.15
CA GLN A 242 -3.23 -18.19 -4.34
C GLN A 242 -2.73 -17.45 -5.58
N THR A 243 -2.39 -18.21 -6.63
CA THR A 243 -1.95 -17.63 -7.91
C THR A 243 -3.02 -16.72 -8.48
N GLY A 244 -2.63 -15.50 -8.88
CA GLY A 244 -3.55 -14.51 -9.43
C GLY A 244 -4.41 -13.78 -8.39
N VAL A 245 -4.18 -14.00 -7.09
CA VAL A 245 -4.74 -13.19 -6.00
C VAL A 245 -3.68 -12.22 -5.52
N GLU A 246 -4.00 -10.94 -5.60
CA GLU A 246 -3.21 -9.86 -5.00
C GLU A 246 -3.67 -9.58 -3.59
N ASN A 247 -2.73 -9.30 -2.70
CA ASN A 247 -2.98 -9.04 -1.29
C ASN A 247 -2.45 -7.65 -0.90
N VAL A 248 -3.35 -6.78 -0.47
CA VAL A 248 -3.03 -5.52 0.18
C VAL A 248 -3.40 -5.63 1.65
N SER A 249 -2.41 -5.51 2.53
CA SER A 249 -2.64 -5.65 3.97
C SER A 249 -2.30 -4.39 4.75
N PHE A 250 -3.05 -4.13 5.81
CA PHE A 250 -2.83 -3.04 6.76
C PHE A 250 -2.93 -3.57 8.18
N THR A 251 -1.96 -3.27 9.03
CA THR A 251 -1.91 -3.75 10.42
C THR A 251 -2.05 -2.60 11.39
N LEU A 252 -2.86 -2.76 12.44
CA LEU A 252 -2.87 -1.92 13.63
C LEU A 252 -2.23 -2.70 14.78
N ARG A 253 -1.39 -2.05 15.59
CA ARG A 253 -0.90 -2.62 16.85
C ARG A 253 -1.90 -2.34 17.96
N LYS A 254 -2.35 -3.40 18.65
CA LYS A 254 -3.19 -3.27 19.84
C LYS A 254 -2.28 -3.02 21.03
N VAL A 255 -2.34 -1.81 21.58
CA VAL A 255 -1.63 -1.43 22.80
C VAL A 255 -2.59 -1.53 23.98
N GLY A 256 -2.12 -2.13 25.08
CA GLY A 256 -2.88 -2.16 26.33
C GLY A 256 -3.05 -0.74 26.86
N LYS A 257 -4.21 -0.47 27.48
CA LYS A 257 -4.39 0.74 28.29
C LYS A 257 -3.52 0.71 29.54
#